data_AF-A0A8S7XX80-F1
#
_entry.id   AF-A0A8S7XX80-F1
#
_cell.length_a   1.000
_cell.length_b   1.000
_cell.length_c   1.000
_cell.angle_alpha   90.00
_cell.angle_beta   90.00
_cell.angle_gamma   90.00
#
_symmetry.space_group_name_H-M   'P 1'
#
loop_
_entity.id
_entity.type
_entity.pdbx_description
1 polymer ?
#
loop_
_entity_poly.entity_id
_entity_poly.type
_entity_poly.pdbx_seq_one_letter_code
_entity_poly.pdbx_strand_id
1 'polypeptide(L)' 'MNYQGNEKMRDDVAEIANELYELWQKVERFEKEYGFNSTNLTDRLAGRLVGTMGPKLAELNRFMADVDFQFQD' A
#
# COMPACT_ATOMS: atom_id res chain seq x y z
N MET A 1 -25.62 -5.13 6.95
CA MET A 1 -24.82 -5.27 5.73
C MET A 1 -25.56 -4.70 4.55
N ASN A 2 -25.22 -3.45 4.21
CA ASN A 2 -25.78 -2.71 3.07
C ASN A 2 -25.55 -3.41 1.72
N TYR A 3 -24.64 -4.39 1.69
CA TYR A 3 -24.20 -5.12 0.50
C TYR A 3 -24.52 -6.63 0.54
N GLN A 4 -25.53 -7.04 1.30
CA GLN A 4 -25.98 -8.44 1.32
C GLN A 4 -26.42 -8.91 -0.09
N GLY A 5 -25.92 -10.05 -0.56
CA GLY A 5 -26.13 -10.55 -1.93
C GLY A 5 -25.17 -9.98 -2.99
N ASN A 6 -24.18 -9.19 -2.58
CA ASN A 6 -23.10 -8.67 -3.44
C ASN A 6 -21.73 -9.14 -2.95
N GLU A 7 -21.60 -10.41 -2.60
CA GLU A 7 -20.39 -10.99 -2.00
C GLU A 7 -19.16 -10.76 -2.89
N LYS A 8 -19.30 -10.98 -4.21
CA LYS A 8 -18.22 -10.72 -5.17
C LYS A 8 -17.73 -9.27 -5.11
N MET A 9 -18.63 -8.29 -4.99
CA MET A 9 -18.24 -6.88 -4.92
C MET A 9 -17.44 -6.58 -3.65
N ARG A 10 -17.81 -7.20 -2.53
CA ARG A 10 -17.08 -7.07 -1.27
C ARG A 10 -15.69 -7.70 -1.37
N ASP A 11 -15.59 -8.86 -2.01
CA ASP A 11 -14.32 -9.53 -2.26
C ASP A 11 -13.41 -8.69 -3.17
N ASP A 12 -13.96 -8.14 -4.26
CA ASP A 12 -13.23 -7.26 -5.19
C ASP A 12 -12.69 -6.00 -4.46
N VAL A 13 -13.46 -5.42 -3.53
CA VAL A 13 -13.03 -4.27 -2.71
C VAL A 13 -11.92 -4.66 -1.72
N ALA A 14 -12.05 -5.81 -1.07
CA ALA A 14 -11.02 -6.31 -0.16
C ALA A 14 -9.71 -6.64 -0.91
N GLU A 15 -9.80 -7.15 -2.14
CA GLU A 15 -8.65 -7.38 -3.01
C GLU A 15 -7.88 -6.08 -3.28
N ILE A 16 -8.59 -5.02 -3.67
CA ILE A 16 -7.97 -3.69 -3.90
C ILE A 16 -7.27 -3.17 -2.64
N ALA A 17 -7.89 -3.33 -1.46
CA ALA A 17 -7.28 -2.93 -0.19
C ALA A 17 -5.98 -3.70 0.10
N ASN A 18 -5.97 -5.01 -0.16
CA ASN A 18 -4.80 -5.84 0.01
C ASN A 18 -3.68 -5.47 -0.98
N GLU A 19 -4.00 -5.25 -2.25
CA GLU A 19 -3.01 -4.85 -3.27
C GLU A 19 -2.31 -3.52 -2.92
N LEU A 20 -3.07 -2.54 -2.41
CA LEU A 20 -2.52 -1.26 -1.96
C LEU A 20 -1.57 -1.42 -0.77
N TYR A 21 -1.91 -2.33 0.16
CA TYR A 21 -1.06 -2.63 1.31
C TYR A 21 0.24 -3.32 0.87
N GLU A 22 0.14 -4.30 -0.04
CA GLU A 22 1.29 -4.99 -0.59
C GLU A 22 2.23 -4.05 -1.36
N LEU A 23 1.66 -3.12 -2.15
CA LEU A 23 2.43 -2.11 -2.85
C LEU A 23 3.20 -1.21 -1.87
N TRP A 24 2.55 -0.73 -0.81
CA TRP A 24 3.22 0.06 0.21
C TRP A 24 4.38 -0.72 0.85
N GLN A 25 4.14 -1.97 1.26
CA GLN A 25 5.17 -2.83 1.82
C GLN A 25 6.34 -3.07 0.85
N LYS A 26 6.07 -3.16 -0.46
CA LYS A 26 7.10 -3.29 -1.49
C LYS A 26 7.97 -2.04 -1.59
N VAL A 27 7.37 -0.85 -1.50
CA VAL A 27 8.11 0.43 -1.49
C VAL A 27 8.98 0.56 -0.25
N GLU A 28 8.46 0.24 0.94
CA GLU A 28 9.22 0.26 2.20
C GLU A 28 10.43 -0.69 2.16
N ARG A 29 10.24 -1.91 1.63
CA ARG A 29 11.34 -2.87 1.44
C ARG A 29 12.40 -2.34 0.47
N PHE A 30 11.97 -1.74 -0.64
CA PHE A 30 12.90 -1.16 -1.63
C PHE A 30 13.72 -0.01 -1.02
N GLU A 31 13.08 0.92 -0.30
CA GLU A 31 13.79 2.00 0.38
C GLU A 31 14.77 1.46 1.42
N LYS A 32 14.40 0.43 2.17
CA LYS A 32 15.30 -0.18 3.15
C LYS A 32 16.51 -0.83 2.49
N GLU A 33 16.30 -1.61 1.44
CA GLU A 33 17.34 -2.36 0.72
C GLU A 33 18.32 -1.43 0.00
N TYR A 34 17.81 -0.52 -0.82
CA TYR A 34 18.63 0.35 -1.66
C TYR A 34 18.98 1.68 -0.98
N GLY A 35 18.19 2.15 -0.02
CA GLY A 35 18.40 3.41 0.69
C GLY A 35 19.27 3.26 1.94
N PHE A 36 18.70 2.73 3.03
CA PHE A 36 19.37 2.72 4.34
C PHE A 36 20.51 1.70 4.42
N ASN A 37 20.39 0.57 3.73
CA ASN A 37 21.35 -0.53 3.83
C ASN A 37 22.44 -0.52 2.77
N SER A 38 22.33 0.26 1.69
CA SER A 38 23.35 0.28 0.63
C SER A 38 24.51 1.22 0.97
N THR A 39 25.72 0.79 0.60
CA THR A 39 26.95 1.61 0.64
C THR A 39 27.22 2.33 -0.69
N ASN A 40 26.51 1.98 -1.75
CA ASN A 40 26.62 2.60 -3.07
C ASN A 40 25.74 3.85 -3.16
N LEU A 41 26.31 4.97 -3.63
CA LEU A 41 25.58 6.24 -3.78
C LEU A 41 24.37 6.12 -4.71
N THR A 42 24.49 5.42 -5.84
CA THR A 42 23.40 5.28 -6.81
C THR A 42 22.20 4.58 -6.19
N ASP A 43 22.43 3.48 -5.49
CA ASP A 43 21.37 2.74 -4.78
C ASP A 43 20.70 3.64 -3.74
N ARG A 44 21.50 4.38 -2.95
CA ARG A 44 20.97 5.26 -1.90
C ARG A 44 20.06 6.35 -2.45
N LEU A 45 20.41 6.90 -3.61
CA LEU A 45 19.57 7.88 -4.31
C LEU A 45 18.29 7.25 -4.83
N ALA A 46 18.37 6.05 -5.43
CA ALA A 46 17.20 5.31 -5.91
C ALA A 46 16.25 4.94 -4.76
N GLY A 47 16.78 4.39 -3.67
CA GLY A 47 16.03 4.02 -2.47
C GLY A 47 15.31 5.21 -1.86
N ARG A 48 15.98 6.35 -1.69
CA ARG A 48 15.36 7.58 -1.21
C ARG A 48 14.28 8.11 -2.16
N LEU A 49 14.54 8.11 -3.47
CA LEU A 49 13.59 8.61 -4.45
C LEU A 49 12.29 7.79 -4.43
N VAL A 50 12.41 6.46 -4.48
CA VAL A 50 11.25 5.55 -4.42
C VAL A 50 10.57 5.63 -3.05
N GLY A 51 11.34 5.72 -1.97
CA GLY A 51 10.84 5.90 -0.59
C GLY A 51 9.98 7.16 -0.40
N THR A 52 10.17 8.21 -1.21
CA THR A 52 9.29 9.40 -1.16
C THR A 52 7.81 9.09 -1.41
N MET A 53 7.49 7.94 -2.02
CA MET A 53 6.12 7.47 -2.22
C MET A 53 5.47 6.92 -0.94
N GLY A 54 6.26 6.47 0.05
CA GLY A 54 5.79 5.81 1.27
C GLY A 54 4.67 6.57 2.00
N PRO A 55 4.83 7.87 2.32
CA PRO A 55 3.78 8.65 2.99
C PRO A 55 2.46 8.71 2.21
N LYS A 56 2.52 8.86 0.88
CA LYS A 56 1.31 8.90 0.02
C LYS A 56 0.61 7.55 -0.03
N LEU A 57 1.37 6.46 -0.08
CA LEU A 57 0.83 5.11 -0.06
C LEU A 57 0.24 4.76 1.31
N ALA A 58 0.83 5.24 2.40
CA ALA A 58 0.27 5.07 3.74
C ALA A 58 -1.07 5.83 3.91
N GLU A 59 -1.16 7.05 3.37
CA GLU A 59 -2.40 7.83 3.33
C GLU A 59 -3.48 7.11 2.51
N LEU A 60 -3.12 6.63 1.31
CA LEU A 60 -4.04 5.90 0.44
C LEU A 60 -4.51 4.58 1.07
N ASN A 61 -3.63 3.85 1.75
CA ASN A 61 -4.01 2.65 2.51
C ASN A 61 -5.01 2.96 3.63
N ARG A 62 -4.82 4.07 4.36
CA ARG A 62 -5.77 4.48 5.41
C ARG A 62 -7.13 4.81 4.81
N PHE A 63 -7.14 5.58 3.71
CA PHE A 63 -8.37 5.89 2.98
C PHE A 63 -9.06 4.62 2.48
N MET A 64 -8.30 3.67 1.93
CA MET A 64 -8.87 2.42 1.43
C MET A 64 -9.44 1.54 2.55
N ALA A 65 -8.81 1.52 3.73
CA ALA A 65 -9.36 0.83 4.89
C ALA A 65 -10.71 1.41 5.32
N ASP A 66 -10.87 2.74 5.28
CA ASP A 66 -12.16 3.39 5.56
C ASP A 66 -13.23 3.01 4.52
N VAL A 67 -12.83 2.90 3.25
CA VAL A 67 -13.71 2.43 2.16
C VAL A 67 -14.12 0.97 2.37
N ASP A 68 -13.17 0.05 2.57
CA ASP A 68 -13.44 -1.37 2.80
C ASP A 68 -14.38 -1.58 4.00
N PHE A 69 -14.19 -0.81 5.08
CA PHE A 69 -15.08 -0.85 6.23
C PHE A 69 -16.55 -0.56 5.88
N GLN A 70 -16.82 0.37 4.95
CA GLN A 70 -18.20 0.64 4.51
C GLN A 70 -18.85 -0.57 3.83
N PHE A 71 -18.06 -1.46 3.21
CA PHE A 71 -18.55 -2.69 2.58
C PHE A 71 -18.72 -3.85 3.56
N GLN A 72 -18.21 -3.72 4.78
CA GLN A 72 -18.38 -4.70 5.87
C GLN A 72 -19.61 -4.39 6.74
N ASP A 73 -20.12 -3.15 6.73
CA ASP A 73 -21.28 -2.69 7.51
C ASP A 73 -22.65 -2.92 6.82
#